data_AF-A0A518J0A6-F1
#
_entry.id   AF-A0A518J0A6-F1
#
_cell.length_a   1.000
_cell.length_b   1.000
_cell.length_c   1.000
_cell.angle_alpha   90.00
_cell.angle_beta   90.00
_cell.angle_gamma   90.00
#
_symmetry.space_group_name_H-M   'P 1'
#
loop_
_entity.id
_entity.type
_entity.pdbx_description
1 polymer ?
#
loop_
_entity_poly.entity_id
_entity_poly.type
_entity_poly.pdbx_seq_one_letter_code
_entity_poly.pdbx_strand_id
1 'polypeptide(L)'
;MAWRPSDWVLEGELDNRTLDWTVGWIRLRDREEPLQLKLLGNCHPDLAGWKFQIVRTDPIPDWVGEPNYDGIATDQSGTIGDVTADQVLRHYECSSKEFVRRSYAGETPPTTLRKSLYLEWYSNLNGRVVIQDTRLGVKRIGERGFELTQQQWRDQAKQNREEIYFFLGQVGDAIGNHGPGSGLDAD
;
A
#
# COMPACT_ATOMS: atom_id res chain seq x y z
N MET A 1 9.35 7.79 5.99
CA MET A 1 9.06 7.95 4.55
C MET A 1 8.23 6.75 4.09
N ALA A 2 7.33 6.89 3.12
CA ALA A 2 6.49 5.78 2.64
C ALA A 2 6.41 5.77 1.12
N TRP A 3 6.57 4.60 0.51
CA TRP A 3 6.40 4.40 -0.93
C TRP A 3 4.92 4.33 -1.28
N ARG A 4 4.49 5.05 -2.33
CA ARG A 4 3.08 5.13 -2.74
C ARG A 4 2.91 4.92 -4.25
N PRO A 5 3.09 3.69 -4.75
CA PRO A 5 3.04 3.43 -6.19
C PRO A 5 1.61 3.32 -6.77
N SER A 6 0.57 3.71 -6.02
CA SER A 6 -0.86 3.49 -6.35
C SER A 6 -1.21 3.83 -7.81
N ASP A 7 -0.78 5.00 -8.27
CA ASP A 7 -1.15 5.54 -9.57
C ASP A 7 -0.59 4.71 -10.74
N TRP A 8 0.45 3.90 -10.49
CA TRP A 8 1.15 3.13 -11.51
C TRP A 8 0.90 1.63 -11.43
N VAL A 9 0.07 1.14 -10.50
CA VAL A 9 -0.29 -0.30 -10.42
C VAL A 9 -1.12 -0.69 -11.64
N LEU A 10 -0.70 -1.65 -12.45
CA LEU A 10 -1.48 -2.12 -13.60
C LEU A 10 -2.43 -3.26 -13.21
N GLU A 11 -1.88 -4.22 -12.49
CA GLU A 11 -2.58 -5.44 -12.06
C GLU A 11 -1.72 -6.16 -11.02
N GLY A 12 -2.25 -7.24 -10.45
CA GLY A 12 -1.52 -8.07 -9.51
C GLY A 12 -2.30 -9.30 -9.12
N GLU A 13 -1.67 -10.16 -8.34
CA GLU A 13 -2.32 -11.33 -7.75
C GLU A 13 -1.76 -11.53 -6.35
N LEU A 14 -2.63 -11.74 -5.37
CA LEU A 14 -2.25 -12.09 -4.01
C LEU A 14 -2.98 -13.35 -3.56
N ASP A 15 -2.29 -14.15 -2.77
CA ASP A 15 -2.78 -15.39 -2.19
C ASP A 15 -2.60 -15.31 -0.67
N ASN A 16 -3.70 -15.12 0.04
CA ASN A 16 -3.78 -15.20 1.50
C ASN A 16 -4.65 -16.41 1.92
N ARG A 17 -4.58 -17.53 1.19
CA ARG A 17 -5.25 -18.79 1.59
C ARG A 17 -4.49 -19.56 2.67
N THR A 18 -3.21 -19.26 2.86
CA THR A 18 -2.39 -19.82 3.94
C THR A 18 -2.43 -18.87 5.13
N LEU A 19 -2.83 -19.37 6.30
CA LEU A 19 -2.89 -18.55 7.50
C LEU A 19 -1.50 -17.94 7.80
N ASP A 20 -1.52 -16.68 8.19
CA ASP A 20 -0.36 -15.84 8.53
C ASP A 20 0.59 -15.56 7.36
N TRP A 21 0.23 -15.90 6.13
CA TRP A 21 1.03 -15.61 4.95
C TRP A 21 0.21 -15.00 3.82
N THR A 22 0.74 -13.92 3.26
CA THR A 22 0.23 -13.32 2.03
C THR A 22 1.36 -13.26 1.02
N VAL A 23 1.20 -13.97 -0.10
CA VAL A 23 2.21 -14.05 -1.16
C VAL A 23 1.62 -13.65 -2.50
N GLY A 24 2.45 -13.17 -3.43
CA GLY A 24 1.98 -12.87 -4.77
C GLY A 24 2.83 -11.84 -5.49
N TRP A 25 2.23 -11.07 -6.39
CA TRP A 25 2.96 -10.10 -7.20
C TRP A 25 2.11 -8.90 -7.61
N ILE A 26 2.78 -7.79 -7.92
CA ILE A 26 2.15 -6.54 -8.41
C ILE A 26 2.95 -5.99 -9.59
N ARG A 27 2.27 -5.79 -10.72
CA ARG A 27 2.87 -5.18 -11.91
C ARG A 27 2.70 -3.68 -11.87
N LEU A 28 3.80 -2.95 -11.99
CA LEU A 28 3.83 -1.51 -12.10
C LEU A 28 4.06 -1.11 -13.56
N ARG A 29 3.51 0.03 -13.97
CA ARG A 29 3.67 0.62 -15.31
C ARG A 29 5.16 0.82 -15.62
N ASP A 30 5.60 0.55 -16.84
CA ASP A 30 6.97 0.82 -17.31
C ASP A 30 8.08 0.10 -16.49
N ARG A 31 7.72 -0.91 -15.69
CA ARG A 31 8.66 -1.81 -15.00
C ARG A 31 8.59 -3.20 -15.62
N GLU A 32 9.75 -3.72 -16.02
CA GLU A 32 9.85 -5.06 -16.63
C GLU A 32 9.47 -6.17 -15.65
N GLU A 33 10.00 -6.10 -14.42
CA GLU A 33 9.75 -7.09 -13.38
C GLU A 33 8.64 -6.62 -12.42
N PRO A 34 7.57 -7.44 -12.22
CA PRO A 34 6.59 -7.15 -11.19
C PRO A 34 7.20 -7.32 -9.78
N LEU A 35 6.76 -6.50 -8.83
CA LEU A 35 7.11 -6.68 -7.44
C LEU A 35 6.67 -8.07 -6.98
N GLN A 36 7.54 -8.80 -6.29
CA GLN A 36 7.26 -10.11 -5.72
C GLN A 36 7.03 -9.96 -4.22
N LEU A 37 5.84 -10.31 -3.75
CA LEU A 37 5.42 -10.13 -2.37
C LEU A 37 5.50 -11.45 -1.61
N LYS A 38 6.21 -11.45 -0.48
CA LYS A 38 6.24 -12.52 0.51
C LYS A 38 6.12 -11.92 1.90
N LEU A 39 4.89 -11.81 2.38
CA LEU A 39 4.55 -11.03 3.56
C LEU A 39 3.97 -11.91 4.67
N LEU A 40 4.42 -11.68 5.89
CA LEU A 40 3.89 -12.30 7.09
C LEU A 40 2.64 -11.53 7.56
N GLY A 41 1.54 -12.23 7.79
CA GLY A 41 0.27 -11.69 8.25
C GLY A 41 -0.88 -11.91 7.27
N ASN A 42 -2.08 -11.55 7.72
CA ASN A 42 -3.33 -11.81 7.01
C ASN A 42 -4.00 -10.52 6.52
N CYS A 43 -4.77 -10.62 5.44
CA CYS A 43 -5.62 -9.54 4.98
C CYS A 43 -6.81 -9.29 5.94
N HIS A 44 -7.55 -8.21 5.70
CA HIS A 44 -8.82 -7.93 6.39
C HIS A 44 -9.86 -9.01 6.08
N PRO A 45 -10.93 -9.14 6.89
CA PRO A 45 -11.91 -10.22 6.77
C PRO A 45 -12.59 -10.34 5.39
N ASP A 46 -12.59 -9.30 4.57
CA ASP A 46 -13.13 -9.33 3.21
C ASP A 46 -12.21 -10.07 2.20
N LEU A 47 -10.91 -10.13 2.48
CA LEU A 47 -9.88 -10.76 1.63
C LEU A 47 -9.14 -11.91 2.33
N ALA A 48 -9.24 -12.03 3.65
CA ALA A 48 -8.59 -13.09 4.42
C ALA A 48 -9.03 -14.46 3.94
N GLY A 49 -8.08 -15.37 3.72
CA GLY A 49 -8.37 -16.70 3.21
C GLY A 49 -8.64 -16.73 1.71
N TRP A 50 -8.55 -15.63 0.97
CA TRP A 50 -8.76 -15.63 -0.48
C TRP A 50 -7.45 -15.55 -1.25
N LYS A 51 -7.46 -16.18 -2.43
CA LYS A 51 -6.62 -15.79 -3.55
C LYS A 51 -7.41 -14.81 -4.41
N PHE A 52 -6.78 -13.74 -4.88
CA PHE A 52 -7.46 -12.72 -5.66
C PHE A 52 -6.55 -11.99 -6.64
N GLN A 53 -7.14 -11.52 -7.75
CA GLN A 53 -6.49 -10.66 -8.72
C GLN A 53 -6.83 -9.20 -8.44
N ILE A 54 -5.83 -8.34 -8.56
CA ILE A 54 -5.98 -6.89 -8.58
C ILE A 54 -6.19 -6.50 -10.04
N VAL A 55 -7.29 -5.83 -10.33
CA VAL A 55 -7.65 -5.39 -11.68
C VAL A 55 -7.81 -3.89 -11.71
N ARG A 56 -7.17 -3.21 -12.65
CA ARG A 56 -7.42 -1.79 -12.89
C ARG A 56 -8.73 -1.62 -13.66
N THR A 57 -9.67 -0.86 -13.09
CA THR A 57 -11.02 -0.65 -13.64
C THR A 57 -11.09 0.56 -14.57
N ASP A 58 -10.24 1.55 -14.34
CA ASP A 58 -10.15 2.80 -15.11
C ASP A 58 -8.70 3.03 -15.54
N PRO A 59 -8.45 3.61 -16.73
CA PRO A 59 -7.08 3.90 -17.19
C PRO A 59 -6.33 4.81 -16.21
N ILE A 60 -5.00 4.74 -16.25
CA ILE A 60 -4.15 5.68 -15.51
C ILE A 60 -4.43 7.08 -16.06
N PRO A 61 -4.83 8.05 -15.22
CA PRO A 61 -5.17 9.38 -15.70
C PRO A 61 -3.97 10.12 -16.32
N ASP A 62 -4.21 10.95 -17.34
CA ASP A 62 -3.17 11.69 -18.05
C ASP A 62 -2.40 12.70 -17.18
N TRP A 63 -2.97 13.10 -16.04
CA TRP A 63 -2.30 13.99 -15.08
C TRP A 63 -1.31 13.27 -14.16
N VAL A 64 -1.27 11.93 -14.19
CA VAL A 64 -0.27 11.13 -13.50
C VAL A 64 1.04 11.24 -14.29
N GLY A 65 2.08 11.73 -13.62
CA GLY A 65 3.41 11.86 -14.22
C GLY A 65 4.09 10.51 -14.47
N GLU A 66 5.32 10.59 -14.99
CA GLU A 66 6.16 9.41 -15.17
C GLU A 66 6.46 8.75 -13.82
N PRO A 67 6.46 7.41 -13.76
CA PRO A 67 6.84 6.71 -12.55
C PRO A 67 8.30 6.96 -12.19
N ASN A 68 8.57 7.08 -10.90
CA ASN A 68 9.92 6.97 -10.36
C ASN A 68 9.97 5.78 -9.39
N TYR A 69 10.81 4.80 -9.74
CA TYR A 69 11.00 3.56 -8.98
C TYR A 69 12.40 3.46 -8.37
N ASP A 70 13.17 4.54 -8.35
CA ASP A 70 14.54 4.54 -7.85
C ASP A 70 14.58 4.14 -6.37
N GLY A 71 15.11 2.94 -6.12
CA GLY A 71 15.24 2.40 -4.77
C GLY A 71 14.11 1.45 -4.33
N ILE A 72 13.10 1.17 -5.15
CA ILE A 72 12.13 0.08 -4.85
C ILE A 72 12.70 -1.27 -5.29
N ALA A 73 12.80 -2.21 -4.35
CA ALA A 73 13.29 -3.57 -4.62
C ALA A 73 12.22 -4.38 -5.37
N THR A 74 12.62 -5.29 -6.27
CA THR A 74 11.67 -6.24 -6.86
C THR A 74 11.11 -7.17 -5.79
N ASP A 75 11.98 -7.74 -4.96
CA ASP A 75 11.60 -8.63 -3.86
C ASP A 75 11.14 -7.84 -2.64
N GLN A 76 9.86 -8.01 -2.30
CA GLN A 76 9.18 -7.41 -1.17
C GLN A 76 8.92 -8.47 -0.10
N SER A 77 9.88 -8.62 0.82
CA SER A 77 9.71 -9.41 2.05
C SER A 77 9.40 -8.49 3.23
N GLY A 78 8.50 -8.90 4.12
CA GLY A 78 8.14 -8.08 5.27
C GLY A 78 6.87 -8.53 5.97
N THR A 79 6.17 -7.59 6.60
CA THR A 79 4.92 -7.82 7.34
C THR A 79 3.75 -7.10 6.69
N ILE A 80 2.58 -7.70 6.78
CA ILE A 80 1.32 -7.09 6.36
C ILE A 80 0.96 -5.95 7.34
N GLY A 81 0.60 -4.79 6.78
CA GLY A 81 -0.13 -3.75 7.49
C GLY A 81 -1.63 -3.99 7.28
N ASP A 82 -2.33 -3.04 6.68
CA ASP A 82 -3.74 -3.22 6.34
C ASP A 82 -3.94 -3.59 4.86
N VAL A 83 -4.76 -4.62 4.59
CA VAL A 83 -5.11 -5.05 3.23
C VAL A 83 -6.61 -5.33 3.12
N THR A 84 -7.35 -4.49 2.39
CA THR A 84 -8.81 -4.58 2.24
C THR A 84 -9.29 -3.99 0.92
N ALA A 85 -10.41 -4.48 0.41
CA ALA A 85 -11.12 -3.92 -0.75
C ALA A 85 -12.48 -3.30 -0.38
N ASP A 86 -12.80 -3.21 0.91
CA ASP A 86 -14.09 -2.71 1.41
C ASP A 86 -14.06 -1.24 1.86
N GLN A 87 -12.93 -0.54 1.71
CA GLN A 87 -12.89 0.91 1.93
C GLN A 87 -13.72 1.65 0.88
N VAL A 88 -14.57 2.57 1.32
CA VAL A 88 -15.32 3.48 0.44
C VAL A 88 -14.71 4.87 0.52
N LEU A 89 -14.22 5.37 -0.62
CA LEU A 89 -13.59 6.67 -0.74
C LEU A 89 -14.39 7.57 -1.68
N ARG A 90 -14.21 8.87 -1.49
CA ARG A 90 -14.71 9.88 -2.43
C ARG A 90 -13.76 9.95 -3.62
N HIS A 91 -14.26 9.55 -4.78
CA HIS A 91 -13.55 9.54 -6.05
C HIS A 91 -13.79 10.85 -6.83
N TYR A 92 -12.73 11.31 -7.49
CA TYR A 92 -12.74 12.50 -8.33
C TYR A 92 -12.08 12.19 -9.68
N GLU A 93 -12.63 12.79 -10.74
CA GLU A 93 -12.15 12.66 -12.13
C GLU A 93 -11.14 13.76 -12.49
N CYS A 94 -10.38 14.27 -11.51
CA CYS A 94 -9.33 15.26 -11.75
C CYS A 94 -8.18 15.07 -10.76
N SER A 95 -7.04 15.71 -11.04
CA SER A 95 -5.89 15.71 -10.13
C SER A 95 -6.23 16.41 -8.81
N SER A 96 -5.55 16.03 -7.73
CA SER A 96 -5.74 16.66 -6.42
C SER A 96 -5.52 18.18 -6.47
N LYS A 97 -4.57 18.66 -7.27
CA LYS A 97 -4.28 20.09 -7.46
C LYS A 97 -5.46 20.81 -8.11
N GLU A 98 -6.07 20.20 -9.13
CA GLU A 98 -7.24 20.76 -9.81
C GLU A 98 -8.47 20.75 -8.90
N PHE A 99 -8.68 19.65 -8.16
CA PHE A 99 -9.75 19.55 -7.18
C PHE A 99 -9.68 20.66 -6.13
N VAL A 100 -8.48 20.89 -5.58
CA VAL A 100 -8.21 21.96 -4.61
C VAL A 100 -8.45 23.33 -5.23
N ARG A 101 -7.96 23.58 -6.46
CA ARG A 101 -8.18 24.84 -7.18
C ARG A 101 -9.67 25.17 -7.34
N ARG A 102 -10.47 24.20 -7.81
CA ARG A 102 -11.91 24.38 -8.01
C ARG A 102 -12.65 24.58 -6.69
N SER A 103 -12.26 23.83 -5.66
CA SER A 103 -12.82 23.98 -4.32
C SER A 103 -12.56 25.39 -3.75
N TYR A 104 -11.37 25.95 -3.94
CA TYR A 104 -11.06 27.34 -3.56
C TYR A 104 -11.81 28.38 -4.41
N ALA A 105 -12.18 28.05 -5.65
CA ALA A 105 -13.03 28.89 -6.49
C ALA A 105 -14.52 28.81 -6.13
N GLY A 106 -14.90 28.06 -5.09
CA GLY A 106 -16.29 27.88 -4.66
C GLY A 106 -17.07 26.87 -5.51
N GLU A 107 -16.40 26.16 -6.41
CA GLU A 107 -17.00 25.06 -7.15
C GLU A 107 -17.06 23.79 -6.28
N THR A 108 -18.04 22.95 -6.52
CA THR A 108 -18.12 21.59 -5.97
C THR A 108 -17.93 20.59 -7.10
N PRO A 109 -16.67 20.22 -7.45
CA PRO A 109 -16.43 19.24 -8.49
C PRO A 109 -17.25 17.96 -8.22
N PRO A 110 -17.89 17.37 -9.24
CA PRO A 110 -18.70 16.18 -9.03
C PRO A 110 -17.84 15.06 -8.47
N THR A 111 -18.40 14.35 -7.48
CA THR A 111 -17.70 13.28 -6.77
C THR A 111 -18.60 12.07 -6.68
N THR A 112 -18.03 10.88 -6.78
CA THR A 112 -18.76 9.62 -6.57
C THR A 112 -18.14 8.85 -5.42
N LEU A 113 -18.94 8.17 -4.60
CA LEU A 113 -18.40 7.20 -3.65
C LEU A 113 -18.06 5.91 -4.40
N ARG A 114 -16.83 5.41 -4.26
CA ARG A 114 -16.37 4.16 -4.88
C ARG A 114 -15.65 3.31 -3.86
N LYS A 115 -15.71 1.98 -4.04
CA LYS A 115 -14.80 1.07 -3.33
C LYS A 115 -13.36 1.34 -3.75
N SER A 116 -12.43 1.09 -2.85
CA SER A 116 -10.99 1.23 -3.08
C SER A 116 -10.29 -0.02 -2.60
N LEU A 117 -9.32 -0.49 -3.37
CA LEU A 117 -8.29 -1.36 -2.83
C LEU A 117 -7.39 -0.52 -1.92
N TYR A 118 -7.11 -1.02 -0.73
CA TYR A 118 -6.07 -0.55 0.18
C TYR A 118 -5.15 -1.74 0.47
N LEU A 119 -3.85 -1.59 0.19
CA LEU A 119 -2.82 -2.57 0.43
C LEU A 119 -1.63 -1.86 1.08
N GLU A 120 -1.28 -2.27 2.28
CA GLU A 120 -0.14 -1.77 3.02
C GLU A 120 0.71 -2.92 3.54
N TRP A 121 2.03 -2.73 3.44
CA TRP A 121 3.00 -3.62 4.05
C TRP A 121 4.24 -2.84 4.49
N TYR A 122 5.01 -3.45 5.39
CA TYR A 122 6.30 -2.95 5.85
C TYR A 122 7.38 -3.83 5.25
N SER A 123 7.98 -3.34 4.17
CA SER A 123 9.10 -3.99 3.49
C SER A 123 10.37 -3.87 4.31
N ASN A 124 11.12 -4.97 4.43
CA ASN A 124 12.42 -4.99 5.08
C ASN A 124 13.45 -4.09 4.37
N LEU A 125 13.30 -3.90 3.05
CA LEU A 125 14.25 -3.11 2.24
C LEU A 125 13.74 -1.70 1.94
N ASN A 126 12.42 -1.53 1.81
CA ASN A 126 11.83 -0.26 1.38
C ASN A 126 11.04 0.46 2.46
N GLY A 127 10.89 -0.13 3.64
CA GLY A 127 10.02 0.38 4.69
C GLY A 127 8.55 0.28 4.29
N ARG A 128 7.73 1.22 4.77
CA ARG A 128 6.28 1.21 4.51
C ARG A 128 5.98 1.47 3.03
N VAL A 129 5.19 0.58 2.43
CA VAL A 129 4.63 0.73 1.08
C VAL A 129 3.11 0.71 1.17
N VAL A 130 2.45 1.62 0.45
CA VAL A 130 0.99 1.78 0.45
C VAL A 130 0.47 1.91 -0.97
N ILE A 131 -0.49 1.08 -1.33
CA ILE A 131 -1.32 1.20 -2.53
C ILE A 131 -2.75 1.48 -2.06
N GLN A 132 -3.30 2.61 -2.49
CA GLN A 132 -4.70 2.96 -2.26
C GLN A 132 -5.23 3.67 -3.50
N ASP A 133 -6.15 3.03 -4.21
CA ASP A 133 -6.79 3.61 -5.39
C ASP A 133 -8.19 3.02 -5.61
N THR A 134 -9.15 3.91 -5.83
CA THR A 134 -10.53 3.60 -6.27
C THR A 134 -10.64 3.04 -7.68
N ARG A 135 -9.58 3.16 -8.48
CA ARG A 135 -9.47 2.61 -9.84
C ARG A 135 -8.89 1.19 -9.85
N LEU A 136 -8.66 0.62 -8.67
CA LEU A 136 -8.22 -0.76 -8.49
C LEU A 136 -9.33 -1.56 -7.81
N GLY A 137 -9.77 -2.63 -8.49
CA GLY A 137 -10.74 -3.60 -8.00
C GLY A 137 -10.09 -4.94 -7.68
N VAL A 138 -10.89 -5.83 -7.07
CA VAL A 138 -10.46 -7.18 -6.69
C VAL A 138 -11.41 -8.24 -7.26
N LYS A 139 -10.83 -9.27 -7.89
CA LYS A 139 -11.53 -10.48 -8.33
C LYS A 139 -11.04 -11.69 -7.55
N ARG A 140 -11.89 -12.28 -6.70
CA ARG A 140 -11.58 -13.49 -5.93
C ARG A 140 -11.48 -14.71 -6.87
N ILE A 141 -10.55 -15.61 -6.57
CA ILE A 141 -10.28 -16.83 -7.34
C ILE A 141 -10.46 -18.04 -6.44
N GLY A 142 -11.25 -19.02 -6.92
CA GLY A 142 -11.39 -20.32 -6.27
C GLY A 142 -12.22 -20.24 -5.00
N GLU A 143 -11.79 -21.00 -3.98
CA GLU A 143 -12.46 -21.11 -2.68
C GLU A 143 -11.64 -20.43 -1.58
N ARG A 144 -12.34 -20.09 -0.50
CA ARG A 144 -11.76 -19.48 0.70
C ARG A 144 -11.06 -20.55 1.54
N GLY A 145 -9.78 -20.34 1.85
CA GLY A 145 -8.96 -21.25 2.66
C GLY A 145 -9.23 -21.16 4.16
N PHE A 146 -9.57 -19.98 4.68
CA PHE A 146 -9.93 -19.77 6.08
C PHE A 146 -10.74 -18.49 6.29
N GLU A 147 -11.35 -18.35 7.46
CA GLU A 147 -11.97 -17.11 7.92
C GLU A 147 -11.33 -16.67 9.24
N LEU A 148 -11.07 -15.36 9.38
CA LEU A 148 -10.59 -14.81 10.63
C LEU A 148 -11.76 -14.63 11.60
N THR A 149 -11.56 -15.04 12.85
CA THR A 149 -12.46 -14.65 13.93
C THR A 149 -12.30 -13.16 14.26
N GLN A 150 -13.31 -12.55 14.89
CA GLN A 150 -13.19 -11.15 15.34
C GLN A 150 -12.02 -10.93 16.29
N GLN A 151 -11.66 -11.93 17.10
CA GLN A 151 -10.55 -11.83 18.03
C GLN A 151 -9.20 -11.80 17.29
N GLN A 152 -8.97 -12.76 16.38
CA GLN A 152 -7.77 -12.79 15.54
C GLN A 152 -7.61 -11.50 14.72
N TRP A 153 -8.72 -10.96 14.20
CA TRP A 153 -8.72 -9.68 13.51
C TRP A 153 -8.27 -8.52 14.41
N ARG A 154 -8.79 -8.44 15.64
CA ARG A 154 -8.40 -7.41 16.62
C ARG A 154 -6.94 -7.53 17.03
N ASP A 155 -6.45 -8.75 17.20
CA ASP A 155 -5.08 -9.02 17.60
C ASP A 155 -4.10 -8.64 16.48
N GLN A 156 -4.40 -9.01 15.23
CA GLN A 156 -3.64 -8.57 14.05
C GLN A 156 -3.64 -7.04 13.92
N ALA A 157 -4.81 -6.39 14.04
CA ALA A 157 -4.89 -4.92 13.96
C ALA A 157 -4.09 -4.22 15.08
N LYS A 158 -3.98 -4.84 16.25
CA LYS A 158 -3.10 -4.36 17.32
C LYS A 158 -1.63 -4.51 16.93
N GLN A 159 -1.22 -5.68 16.45
CA GLN A 159 0.15 -5.93 16.02
C GLN A 159 0.60 -5.00 14.88
N ASN A 160 -0.26 -4.77 13.88
CA ASN A 160 0.03 -3.85 12.77
C ASN A 160 0.27 -2.41 13.25
N ARG A 161 -0.44 -1.96 14.30
CA ARG A 161 -0.19 -0.64 14.91
C ARG A 161 1.14 -0.61 15.65
N GLU A 162 1.52 -1.68 16.33
CA GLU A 162 2.81 -1.77 17.02
C GLU A 162 3.99 -1.75 16.04
N GLU A 163 3.86 -2.43 14.89
CA GLU A 163 4.82 -2.41 13.79
C GLU A 163 5.08 -0.98 13.26
N ILE A 164 4.03 -0.15 13.13
CA ILE A 164 4.18 1.27 12.77
C ILE A 164 5.08 1.99 13.78
N TYR A 165 4.84 1.80 15.07
CA TYR A 165 5.64 2.47 16.11
C TYR A 165 7.09 2.00 16.12
N PHE A 166 7.32 0.70 15.93
CA PHE A 166 8.66 0.15 15.81
C PHE A 166 9.41 0.74 14.61
N PHE A 167 8.76 0.79 13.44
CA PHE A 167 9.34 1.40 12.25
C PHE A 167 9.62 2.90 12.44
N LEU A 168 8.70 3.65 13.05
CA LEU A 168 8.91 5.07 13.36
C LEU A 168 10.08 5.27 14.34
N GLY A 169 10.27 4.37 15.30
CA GLY A 169 11.41 4.38 16.22
C GLY A 169 12.74 4.18 15.51
N GLN A 170 12.85 3.16 14.65
CA GLN A 170 14.06 2.91 13.86
C GLN A 170 14.43 4.06 12.93
N VAL A 171 13.44 4.71 12.30
CA VAL A 171 13.67 5.91 11.48
C VAL A 171 14.16 7.08 12.34
N GLY A 172 13.61 7.25 13.55
CA GLY A 172 14.07 8.25 14.52
C GLY A 172 15.53 8.05 14.93
N ASP A 173 15.90 6.81 15.23
CA ASP A 173 17.28 6.45 15.62
C ASP A 173 18.26 6.58 14.46
N ALA A 174 17.86 6.22 13.23
CA ALA A 174 18.68 6.36 12.03
C ALA A 174 18.91 7.84 11.64
N ILE A 175 17.96 8.74 11.91
CA ILE A 175 18.12 10.18 11.69
C ILE A 175 18.91 10.82 12.85
N GLY A 176 18.73 10.34 14.09
CA GLY A 176 19.46 10.82 15.27
C GLY A 176 20.96 10.52 15.27
N ASN A 177 21.39 9.46 14.55
CA ASN A 177 22.80 9.06 14.48
C ASN A 177 23.61 9.79 13.38
N HIS A 178 23.00 10.75 12.67
CA HIS A 178 23.67 11.72 11.80
C HIS A 178 23.53 13.15 12.36
N GLY A 179 23.83 13.34 13.65
CA GLY A 179 24.20 14.65 14.18
C GLY A 179 25.59 15.05 13.69
N PRO A 180 25.87 16.35 13.45
CA PRO A 180 27.13 16.78 12.86
C PRO A 180 28.27 16.38 13.77
N GLY A 181 29.23 15.63 13.23
CA GLY A 181 30.45 15.26 13.92
C GLY A 181 31.11 16.50 14.51
N SER A 182 31.11 16.56 15.83
CA SER A 182 31.99 17.40 16.64
C SER A 182 33.43 17.06 16.28
N GLY A 183 34.09 17.99 15.58
CA GLY A 183 35.52 18.00 15.36
C GLY A 183 36.07 19.37 15.72
N LEU A 184 36.12 19.67 17.02
CA LEU A 184 37.17 20.51 17.57
C LEU A 184 38.38 19.58 17.74
N ASP A 185 39.52 19.93 17.12
CA ASP A 185 40.80 20.11 17.83
C ASP A 185 41.99 20.32 16.86
N ALA A 186 42.80 21.34 17.19
CA ALA A 186 44.22 21.62 16.88
C ALA A 186 44.64 21.67 15.39
N ASP A 187 45.27 22.74 14.88
CA ASP A 187 46.39 23.54 15.40
C ASP A 187 46.36 24.96 14.80
#